data_AF-A0A382FSV7-F1
#
_entry.id   AF-A0A382FSV7-F1
#
_cell.length_a   1.000
_cell.length_b   1.000
_cell.length_c   1.000
_cell.angle_alpha   90.00
_cell.angle_beta   90.00
_cell.angle_gamma   90.00
#
_symmetry.space_group_name_H-M   'P 1'
#
loop_
_entity.id
_entity.type
_entity.pdbx_description
1 polymer ?
#
loop_
_entity_poly.entity_id
_entity_poly.type
_entity_poly.pdbx_seq_one_letter_code
_entity_poly.pdbx_strand_id
1 'polypeptide(L)'
;MTKNIYYSLLFILPMLFLYEFMCWYQFFGSSMEIRNSADVLLRQLFAGFGRHSEFIYGLILFLIFLVIMYFNRNSIKAGRLKFSFLFFMLAESMLWCIGFIIIMSVSGKLLLSILERNIIPEQFYLAIGAGIWEELLFRIGAIGIIMLILKQIIGYTSTFSVVIAIFCAAGLFSLFHYLGPFGDVFTYKSFILRTIAGIFLGALYIFRGFGITVYTHIFYDMAIISIPVM
;
A
#
# COMPACT_ATOMS: atom_id res chain seq x y z
N MET A 1 12.34 -15.47 -1.12
CA MET A 1 12.55 -14.95 0.25
C MET A 1 11.74 -13.70 0.50
N THR A 2 11.75 -12.71 -0.39
CA THR A 2 10.93 -11.48 -0.33
C THR A 2 9.41 -11.72 -0.23
N LYS A 3 8.91 -12.80 -0.86
CA LYS A 3 7.51 -13.26 -0.72
C LYS A 3 7.14 -13.78 0.67
N ASN A 4 8.10 -13.96 1.57
CA ASN A 4 7.79 -14.40 2.92
C ASN A 4 7.10 -13.24 3.67
N ILE A 5 5.88 -13.50 4.13
CA ILE A 5 5.07 -12.52 4.87
C ILE A 5 5.81 -11.99 6.11
N TYR A 6 6.62 -12.83 6.75
CA TYR A 6 7.44 -12.44 7.90
C TYR A 6 8.42 -11.32 7.56
N TYR A 7 9.21 -11.51 6.49
CA TYR A 7 10.16 -10.51 6.04
C TYR A 7 9.45 -9.25 5.55
N SER A 8 8.30 -9.40 4.89
CA SER A 8 7.48 -8.26 4.46
C SER A 8 7.02 -7.41 5.66
N LEU A 9 6.45 -8.03 6.70
CA LEU A 9 5.97 -7.31 7.89
C LEU A 9 7.12 -6.63 8.65
N LEU A 10 8.24 -7.34 8.86
CA LEU A 10 9.40 -6.76 9.52
C LEU A 10 9.97 -5.59 8.71
N PHE A 11 9.95 -5.70 7.38
CA PHE A 11 10.43 -4.66 6.48
C PHE A 11 9.52 -3.42 6.50
N ILE A 12 8.20 -3.59 6.59
CA ILE A 12 7.21 -2.49 6.60
C ILE A 12 7.13 -1.79 7.97
N LEU A 13 7.44 -2.49 9.06
CA LEU A 13 7.28 -1.99 10.43
C LEU A 13 7.88 -0.59 10.70
N PRO A 14 9.10 -0.25 10.22
CA PRO A 14 9.65 1.10 10.41
C PRO A 14 8.81 2.19 9.76
N MET A 15 8.29 1.95 8.55
CA MET A 15 7.43 2.91 7.84
C MET A 15 6.04 3.00 8.49
N LEU A 16 5.49 1.90 8.99
CA LEU A 16 4.24 1.92 9.75
C LEU A 16 4.38 2.74 11.03
N PHE A 17 5.47 2.55 11.77
CA PHE A 17 5.75 3.36 12.96
C PHE A 17 5.90 4.84 12.61
N LEU A 18 6.63 5.15 11.54
CA LEU A 18 6.80 6.54 11.07
C LEU A 18 5.46 7.17 10.69
N TYR A 19 4.59 6.46 9.97
CA TYR A 19 3.24 6.92 9.61
C TYR A 19 2.41 7.26 10.85
N GLU A 20 2.30 6.34 11.81
CA GLU A 20 1.52 6.56 13.04
C GLU A 20 2.11 7.68 13.91
N PHE A 21 3.45 7.74 14.01
CA PHE A 21 4.13 8.80 14.74
C PHE A 21 3.90 10.19 14.12
N MET A 22 4.02 10.31 12.79
CA MET A 22 3.77 11.58 12.09
C MET A 22 2.30 11.99 12.20
N CYS A 23 1.36 11.05 12.11
CA CYS A 23 -0.06 11.33 12.34
C CYS A 23 -0.29 11.90 13.75
N TRP A 24 0.24 11.21 14.77
CA TRP A 24 0.12 11.66 16.15
C TRP A 24 0.75 13.03 16.36
N TYR A 25 1.97 13.25 15.84
CA TYR A 25 2.69 14.51 15.99
C TYR A 25 1.97 15.69 15.32
N GLN A 26 1.46 15.50 14.10
CA GLN A 26 0.81 16.55 13.31
C GLN A 26 -0.55 16.94 13.88
N PHE A 27 -1.32 15.97 14.39
CA PHE A 27 -2.71 16.16 14.79
C PHE A 27 -2.91 16.05 16.31
N PHE A 28 -1.85 16.10 17.11
CA PHE A 28 -1.95 16.06 18.56
C PHE A 28 -2.84 17.19 19.10
N GLY A 29 -3.93 16.83 19.77
CA GLY A 29 -4.89 17.81 20.33
C GLY A 29 -5.80 18.47 19.28
N SER A 30 -5.74 18.07 18.01
CA SER A 30 -6.65 18.52 16.96
C SER A 30 -8.00 17.79 17.06
N SER A 31 -9.08 18.46 16.64
CA SER A 31 -10.41 17.85 16.48
C SER A 31 -10.58 17.13 15.14
N MET A 32 -9.63 17.30 14.21
CA MET A 32 -9.62 16.67 12.90
C MET A 32 -8.27 16.03 12.62
N GLU A 33 -8.29 14.80 12.10
CA GLU A 33 -7.13 14.06 11.63
C GLU A 33 -7.26 13.80 10.13
N ILE A 34 -6.21 14.07 9.36
CA ILE A 34 -6.14 13.70 7.95
C ILE A 34 -5.29 12.44 7.86
N ARG A 35 -5.84 11.37 7.26
CA ARG A 35 -5.18 10.07 7.10
C ARG A 35 -5.37 9.57 5.68
N ASN A 36 -4.59 8.57 5.27
CA ASN A 36 -4.80 7.93 3.97
C ASN A 36 -6.21 7.30 3.89
N SER A 37 -6.88 7.39 2.74
CA SER A 37 -8.25 6.91 2.58
C SER A 37 -8.44 5.42 2.86
N ALA A 38 -7.46 4.57 2.53
CA ALA A 38 -7.54 3.14 2.85
C ALA A 38 -7.39 2.87 4.35
N ASP A 39 -6.57 3.65 5.07
CA ASP A 39 -6.51 3.63 6.53
C ASP A 39 -7.87 4.01 7.13
N VAL A 40 -8.46 5.11 6.65
CA VAL A 40 -9.79 5.56 7.11
C VAL A 40 -10.86 4.49 6.87
N LEU A 41 -10.88 3.86 5.70
CA LEU A 41 -11.83 2.79 5.38
C LEU A 41 -11.69 1.61 6.35
N LEU A 42 -10.47 1.20 6.69
CA LEU A 42 -10.24 0.12 7.64
C LEU A 42 -10.67 0.50 9.07
N ARG A 43 -10.41 1.73 9.50
CA ARG A 43 -10.85 2.24 10.80
C ARG A 43 -12.38 2.34 10.91
N GLN A 44 -13.07 2.64 9.81
CA GLN A 44 -14.54 2.69 9.78
C GLN A 44 -15.18 1.36 10.17
N LEU A 45 -14.53 0.22 9.92
CA LEU A 45 -15.00 -1.10 10.38
C LEU A 45 -15.08 -1.20 11.91
N PHE A 46 -14.33 -0.35 12.62
CA PHE A 46 -14.29 -0.28 14.08
C PHE A 46 -15.06 0.92 14.66
N ALA A 47 -15.66 1.77 13.81
CA ALA A 47 -16.40 2.95 14.26
C ALA A 47 -17.56 2.61 15.21
N GLY A 48 -18.16 1.41 15.07
CA GLY A 48 -19.22 0.93 15.96
C GLY A 48 -18.82 0.79 17.43
N PHE A 49 -17.52 0.76 17.75
CA PHE A 49 -17.03 0.71 19.13
C PHE A 49 -16.94 2.10 19.81
N GLY A 50 -17.37 3.16 19.13
CA GLY A 50 -17.42 4.52 19.68
C GLY A 50 -16.05 5.00 20.14
N ARG A 51 -15.94 5.53 21.37
CA ARG A 51 -14.68 6.09 21.94
C ARG A 51 -13.52 5.10 22.02
N HIS A 52 -13.77 3.80 21.88
CA HIS A 52 -12.77 2.74 21.97
C HIS A 52 -12.30 2.25 20.58
N SER A 53 -12.83 2.79 19.48
CA SER A 53 -12.52 2.36 18.11
C SER A 53 -11.02 2.33 17.82
N GLU A 54 -10.32 3.44 18.09
CA GLU A 54 -8.88 3.58 17.82
C GLU A 54 -8.04 2.59 18.62
N PHE A 55 -8.37 2.41 19.90
CA PHE A 55 -7.70 1.45 20.77
C PHE A 55 -7.90 0.01 20.27
N ILE A 56 -9.14 -0.35 19.92
CA ILE A 56 -9.48 -1.69 19.42
C ILE A 56 -8.81 -1.95 18.07
N TYR A 57 -8.79 -0.97 17.17
CA TYR A 57 -8.10 -1.05 15.90
C TYR A 57 -6.60 -1.33 16.08
N GLY A 58 -5.92 -0.53 16.90
CA GLY A 58 -4.50 -0.72 17.20
C GLY A 58 -4.22 -2.07 17.87
N LEU A 59 -5.07 -2.49 18.82
CA LEU A 59 -4.96 -3.79 19.48
C LEU A 59 -5.10 -4.95 18.49
N ILE A 60 -6.06 -4.89 17.57
CA ILE A 60 -6.27 -5.95 16.57
C ILE A 60 -5.10 -6.02 15.59
N LEU A 61 -4.59 -4.89 15.11
CA LEU A 61 -3.39 -4.87 14.27
C LEU A 61 -2.18 -5.49 14.99
N PHE A 62 -1.98 -5.14 16.26
CA PHE A 62 -0.92 -5.70 17.08
C PHE A 62 -1.08 -7.21 17.29
N LEU A 63 -2.30 -7.68 17.56
CA LEU A 63 -2.60 -9.11 17.68
C LEU A 63 -2.37 -9.87 16.37
N ILE A 64 -2.81 -9.32 15.23
CA ILE A 64 -2.56 -9.90 13.90
C ILE A 64 -1.05 -10.03 13.67
N PHE A 65 -0.29 -8.97 13.95
CA PHE A 65 1.16 -9.00 13.87
C PHE A 65 1.77 -10.11 14.75
N LEU A 66 1.39 -10.19 16.03
CA LEU A 66 1.88 -11.23 16.95
C LEU A 66 1.52 -12.65 16.48
N VAL A 67 0.31 -12.86 15.99
CA VAL A 67 -0.15 -14.15 15.47
C VAL A 67 0.71 -14.57 14.28
N ILE A 68 0.94 -13.68 13.31
CA ILE A 68 1.77 -13.96 12.15
C ILE A 68 3.21 -14.26 12.58
N MET A 69 3.77 -13.47 13.51
CA MET A 69 5.11 -13.69 14.07
C MET A 69 5.21 -15.04 14.79
N TYR A 70 4.20 -15.41 15.56
CA TYR A 70 4.15 -16.67 16.30
C TYR A 70 4.11 -17.88 15.36
N PHE A 71 3.24 -17.88 14.35
CA PHE A 71 3.16 -18.99 13.39
C PHE A 71 4.41 -19.11 12.52
N ASN A 72 5.10 -18.00 12.26
CA ASN A 72 6.35 -18.00 11.48
C ASN A 72 7.62 -18.15 12.35
N ARG A 73 7.49 -18.34 13.67
CA ARG A 73 8.62 -18.39 14.62
C ARG A 73 9.66 -19.46 14.31
N ASN A 74 9.25 -20.59 13.72
CA ASN A 74 10.18 -21.68 13.40
C ASN A 74 11.15 -21.28 12.28
N SER A 75 10.73 -20.40 11.37
CA SER A 75 11.60 -19.81 10.35
C SER A 75 12.67 -18.90 10.96
N ILE A 76 12.35 -18.25 12.10
CA ILE A 76 13.27 -17.39 12.87
C ILE A 76 14.27 -18.24 13.65
N LYS A 77 13.78 -19.25 14.39
CA LYS A 77 14.59 -20.13 15.24
C LYS A 77 15.65 -20.92 14.48
N ALA A 78 15.43 -21.17 13.19
CA ALA A 78 16.40 -21.82 12.32
C ALA A 78 17.61 -20.93 11.93
N GLY A 79 17.78 -19.74 12.52
CA GLY A 79 18.91 -18.84 12.24
C GLY A 79 18.89 -18.23 10.83
N ARG A 80 17.74 -18.29 10.14
CA ARG A 80 17.58 -17.86 8.73
C ARG A 80 17.26 -16.39 8.58
N LEU A 81 17.14 -15.65 9.69
CA LEU A 81 16.80 -14.24 9.68
C LEU A 81 18.08 -13.41 9.57
N LYS A 82 18.42 -12.97 8.37
CA LYS A 82 19.56 -12.07 8.16
C LYS A 82 19.01 -10.67 7.90
N PHE A 83 19.27 -9.75 8.82
CA PHE A 83 18.92 -8.33 8.66
C PHE A 83 19.51 -7.72 7.39
N SER A 84 20.64 -8.23 6.91
CA SER A 84 21.21 -7.87 5.60
C SER A 84 20.23 -8.03 4.44
N PHE A 85 19.27 -8.96 4.52
CA PHE A 85 18.23 -9.11 3.50
C PHE A 85 17.27 -7.91 3.43
N LEU A 86 17.02 -7.21 4.54
CA LEU A 86 16.18 -6.01 4.51
C LEU A 86 16.82 -4.90 3.68
N PHE A 87 18.16 -4.77 3.71
CA PHE A 87 18.88 -3.82 2.85
C PHE A 87 18.80 -4.20 1.37
N PHE A 88 18.88 -5.50 1.03
CA PHE A 88 18.66 -5.96 -0.34
C PHE A 88 17.23 -5.70 -0.81
N MET A 89 16.23 -5.89 0.06
CA MET A 89 14.83 -5.55 -0.22
C MET A 89 14.64 -4.06 -0.45
N LEU A 90 15.33 -3.21 0.32
CA LEU A 90 15.34 -1.76 0.14
C LEU A 90 15.88 -1.37 -1.23
N ALA A 91 17.08 -1.86 -1.57
CA ALA A 91 17.71 -1.60 -2.86
C ALA A 91 16.83 -2.08 -4.03
N GLU A 92 16.25 -3.28 -3.90
CA GLU A 92 15.33 -3.80 -4.90
C GLU A 92 14.07 -2.92 -5.06
N SER A 93 13.50 -2.45 -3.96
CA SER A 93 12.31 -1.59 -3.99
C SER A 93 12.60 -0.25 -4.68
N MET A 94 13.82 0.30 -4.50
CA MET A 94 14.28 1.49 -5.22
C MET A 94 14.46 1.23 -6.72
N LEU A 95 14.99 0.06 -7.11
CA LEU A 95 15.12 -0.31 -8.53
C LEU A 95 13.74 -0.44 -9.20
N TRP A 96 12.78 -1.08 -8.53
CA TRP A 96 11.40 -1.16 -9.03
C TRP A 96 10.72 0.20 -9.08
N CYS A 97 11.01 1.10 -8.14
CA CYS A 97 10.53 2.48 -8.17
C CYS A 97 11.01 3.21 -9.45
N ILE A 98 12.29 3.08 -9.81
CA ILE A 98 12.81 3.67 -11.06
C ILE A 98 12.04 3.14 -12.27
N GLY A 99 11.85 1.82 -12.36
CA GLY A 99 11.05 1.21 -13.43
C GLY A 99 9.61 1.72 -13.45
N PHE A 100 9.02 1.89 -12.26
CA PHE A 100 7.67 2.39 -12.12
C PHE A 100 7.53 3.84 -12.59
N ILE A 101 8.47 4.72 -12.22
CA ILE A 101 8.54 6.11 -12.72
C ILE A 101 8.65 6.14 -14.24
N ILE A 102 9.47 5.26 -14.85
CA ILE A 102 9.60 5.20 -16.31
C ILE A 102 8.26 4.82 -16.96
N ILE A 103 7.58 3.78 -16.46
CA ILE A 103 6.27 3.37 -16.98
C ILE A 103 5.25 4.50 -16.88
N MET A 104 5.23 5.19 -15.75
CA MET A 104 4.27 6.27 -15.50
C MET A 104 4.63 7.56 -16.25
N SER A 105 5.90 7.84 -16.53
CA SER A 105 6.32 9.06 -17.24
C SER A 105 6.04 9.01 -18.75
N VAL A 106 6.11 7.83 -19.37
CA VAL A 106 5.75 7.60 -20.80
C VAL A 106 4.29 7.96 -21.08
N SER A 107 3.45 7.93 -20.04
CA SER A 107 2.01 8.20 -20.16
C SER A 107 1.61 9.69 -20.23
N GLY A 108 2.59 10.59 -20.16
CA GLY A 108 2.52 11.96 -20.66
C GLY A 108 1.86 13.00 -19.75
N LYS A 109 2.63 14.06 -19.41
CA LYS A 109 2.18 15.42 -18.99
C LYS A 109 1.03 15.50 -17.98
N LEU A 110 0.88 14.53 -17.08
CA LEU A 110 -0.04 14.63 -15.92
C LEU A 110 0.73 14.80 -14.61
N LEU A 111 2.06 14.62 -14.62
CA LEU A 111 2.87 15.00 -13.46
C LEU A 111 2.61 16.47 -13.11
N LEU A 112 2.46 17.33 -14.12
CA LEU A 112 2.38 18.79 -13.99
C LEU A 112 1.05 19.36 -13.48
N SER A 113 -0.05 18.60 -13.39
CA SER A 113 -1.36 19.15 -12.95
C SER A 113 -1.69 18.91 -11.48
N ILE A 114 -0.86 18.14 -10.76
CA ILE A 114 -0.99 17.90 -9.30
C ILE A 114 0.05 18.75 -8.53
N LEU A 115 1.02 19.34 -9.22
CA LEU A 115 2.25 19.91 -8.65
C LEU A 115 2.23 21.43 -8.34
N GLU A 116 1.06 22.06 -8.25
CA GLU A 116 0.94 23.44 -7.73
C GLU A 116 0.67 23.48 -6.21
N ARG A 117 1.20 22.52 -5.45
CA ARG A 117 1.13 22.59 -3.98
C ARG A 117 2.55 22.61 -3.43
N ASN A 118 2.81 23.58 -2.54
CA ASN A 118 4.01 23.59 -1.72
C ASN A 118 4.27 22.18 -1.17
N ILE A 119 5.52 21.73 -1.15
CA ILE A 119 5.88 20.47 -0.51
C ILE A 119 5.59 20.64 0.98
N ILE A 120 4.49 20.05 1.46
CA ILE A 120 4.09 20.09 2.87
C ILE A 120 4.38 18.71 3.47
N PRO A 121 4.98 18.59 4.68
CA PRO A 121 5.28 17.30 5.32
C PRO A 121 4.13 16.28 5.33
N GLU A 122 2.89 16.76 5.30
CA GLU A 122 1.66 15.99 5.19
C GLU A 122 1.62 15.11 3.93
N GLN A 123 2.20 15.56 2.82
CA GLN A 123 2.26 14.78 1.57
C GLN A 123 3.16 13.55 1.72
N PHE A 124 4.31 13.69 2.40
CA PHE A 124 5.20 12.55 2.68
C PHE A 124 4.55 11.57 3.64
N TYR A 125 3.90 12.08 4.69
CA TYR A 125 3.13 11.25 5.63
C TYR A 125 2.03 10.45 4.90
N LEU A 126 1.25 11.09 4.02
CA LEU A 126 0.19 10.43 3.26
C LEU A 126 0.74 9.43 2.23
N ALA A 127 1.90 9.69 1.62
CA ALA A 127 2.61 8.76 0.73
C ALA A 127 3.02 7.47 1.45
N ILE A 128 3.52 7.58 2.69
CA ILE A 128 3.80 6.40 3.53
C ILE A 128 2.51 5.63 3.80
N GLY A 129 1.43 6.35 4.14
CA GLY A 129 0.11 5.76 4.37
C GLY A 129 -0.42 5.02 3.15
N ALA A 130 -0.35 5.63 1.96
CA ALA A 130 -0.81 5.04 0.69
C ALA A 130 -0.07 3.73 0.42
N GLY A 131 1.26 3.75 0.48
CA GLY A 131 2.07 2.57 0.24
C GLY A 131 1.79 1.43 1.22
N ILE A 132 1.39 1.70 2.47
CA ILE A 132 1.05 0.64 3.44
C ILE A 132 -0.39 0.17 3.27
N TRP A 133 -1.34 1.10 3.38
CA TRP A 133 -2.75 0.77 3.56
C TRP A 133 -3.45 0.44 2.24
N GLU A 134 -3.10 1.10 1.14
CA GLU A 134 -3.67 0.76 -0.16
C GLU A 134 -3.12 -0.57 -0.67
N GLU A 135 -1.82 -0.84 -0.45
CA GLU A 135 -1.27 -2.15 -0.77
C GLU A 135 -1.91 -3.25 0.07
N LEU A 136 -2.14 -3.03 1.37
CA LEU A 136 -2.86 -3.99 2.21
C LEU A 136 -4.28 -4.23 1.66
N LEU A 137 -5.01 -3.17 1.38
CA LEU A 137 -6.41 -3.24 0.93
C LEU A 137 -6.54 -3.91 -0.43
N PHE A 138 -5.75 -3.52 -1.43
CA PHE A 138 -5.93 -3.98 -2.79
C PHE A 138 -5.13 -5.25 -3.12
N ARG A 139 -3.93 -5.41 -2.57
CA ARG A 139 -3.05 -6.54 -2.95
C ARG A 139 -3.27 -7.75 -2.05
N ILE A 140 -3.39 -7.54 -0.74
CA ILE A 140 -3.73 -8.65 0.16
C ILE A 140 -5.25 -8.85 0.16
N GLY A 141 -6.02 -7.78 0.38
CA GLY A 141 -7.48 -7.83 0.44
C GLY A 141 -8.14 -8.16 -0.90
N ALA A 142 -8.16 -7.21 -1.84
CA ALA A 142 -8.95 -7.36 -3.08
C ALA A 142 -8.47 -8.52 -3.95
N ILE A 143 -7.17 -8.63 -4.27
CA ILE A 143 -6.65 -9.79 -5.04
C ILE A 143 -6.97 -11.11 -4.29
N GLY A 144 -6.78 -11.16 -2.97
CA GLY A 144 -7.07 -12.35 -2.17
C GLY A 144 -8.54 -12.78 -2.22
N ILE A 145 -9.46 -11.82 -2.05
CA ILE A 145 -10.91 -12.05 -2.13
C ILE A 145 -11.32 -12.48 -3.54
N ILE A 146 -10.83 -11.80 -4.57
CA ILE A 146 -11.15 -12.16 -5.96
C ILE A 146 -10.64 -13.56 -6.27
N MET A 147 -9.41 -13.90 -5.88
CA MET A 147 -8.87 -15.26 -6.04
C MET A 147 -9.70 -16.31 -5.29
N LEU A 148 -10.18 -16.00 -4.09
CA LEU A 148 -11.05 -16.88 -3.31
C LEU A 148 -12.39 -17.11 -4.01
N ILE A 149 -13.01 -16.05 -4.53
CA ILE A 149 -14.26 -16.12 -5.32
C ILE A 149 -14.04 -16.98 -6.58
N LEU A 150 -13.01 -16.69 -7.37
CA LEU A 150 -12.68 -17.44 -8.59
C LEU A 150 -12.48 -18.93 -8.29
N LYS A 151 -11.79 -19.26 -7.19
CA LYS A 151 -11.55 -20.64 -6.79
C LYS A 151 -12.79 -21.34 -6.24
N GLN A 152 -13.50 -20.72 -5.30
CA GLN A 152 -14.56 -21.40 -4.53
C GLN A 152 -15.93 -21.36 -5.22
N ILE A 153 -16.24 -20.26 -5.92
CA ILE A 153 -17.55 -20.08 -6.55
C ILE A 153 -17.50 -20.51 -8.02
N ILE A 154 -16.46 -20.11 -8.76
CA ILE A 154 -16.34 -20.43 -10.20
C ILE A 154 -15.61 -21.76 -10.43
N GLY A 155 -14.81 -22.23 -9.47
CA GLY A 155 -13.99 -23.43 -9.63
C GLY A 155 -12.75 -23.23 -10.51
N TYR A 156 -12.36 -21.99 -10.79
CA TYR A 156 -11.29 -21.65 -11.71
C TYR A 156 -9.98 -21.35 -10.97
N THR A 157 -8.98 -22.23 -11.12
CA THR A 157 -7.73 -22.20 -10.32
C THR A 157 -6.46 -22.08 -11.16
N SER A 158 -6.53 -21.51 -12.36
CA SER A 158 -5.38 -21.40 -13.25
C SER A 158 -4.55 -20.13 -12.98
N THR A 159 -3.40 -20.01 -13.66
CA THR A 159 -2.62 -18.76 -13.69
C THR A 159 -3.43 -17.57 -14.23
N PHE A 160 -4.44 -17.83 -15.07
CA PHE A 160 -5.33 -16.80 -15.58
C PHE A 160 -6.23 -16.22 -14.48
N SER A 161 -6.53 -16.96 -13.40
CA SER A 161 -7.22 -16.40 -12.22
C SER A 161 -6.41 -15.27 -11.59
N VAL A 162 -5.09 -15.40 -11.55
CA VAL A 162 -4.19 -14.36 -11.02
C VAL A 162 -4.23 -13.11 -11.90
N VAL A 163 -4.23 -13.29 -13.21
CA VAL A 163 -4.35 -12.19 -14.17
C VAL A 163 -5.68 -11.46 -13.94
N ILE A 164 -6.81 -12.17 -13.93
CA ILE A 164 -8.13 -11.57 -13.66
C ILE A 164 -8.11 -10.79 -12.34
N ALA A 165 -7.59 -11.39 -11.27
CA ALA A 165 -7.55 -10.76 -9.96
C ALA A 165 -6.72 -9.47 -9.96
N ILE A 166 -5.58 -9.43 -10.65
CA ILE A 166 -4.76 -8.22 -10.81
C ILE A 166 -5.56 -7.14 -11.54
N PHE A 167 -6.17 -7.45 -12.68
CA PHE A 167 -6.90 -6.47 -13.49
C PHE A 167 -8.12 -5.92 -12.74
N CYS A 168 -8.90 -6.79 -12.09
CA CYS A 168 -10.05 -6.37 -11.28
C CYS A 168 -9.62 -5.52 -10.07
N ALA A 169 -8.60 -5.94 -9.32
CA ALA A 169 -8.10 -5.16 -8.18
C ALA A 169 -7.50 -3.82 -8.62
N ALA A 170 -6.83 -3.75 -9.77
CA ALA A 170 -6.31 -2.51 -10.33
C ALA A 170 -7.42 -1.53 -10.75
N GLY A 171 -8.51 -2.04 -11.33
CA GLY A 171 -9.70 -1.23 -11.62
C GLY A 171 -10.35 -0.68 -10.34
N LEU A 172 -10.49 -1.51 -9.30
CA LEU A 172 -10.98 -1.08 -7.99
C LEU A 172 -10.08 -0.03 -7.33
N PHE A 173 -8.76 -0.24 -7.38
CA PHE A 173 -7.76 0.73 -6.92
C PHE A 173 -7.91 2.08 -7.63
N SER A 174 -8.11 2.06 -8.94
CA SER A 174 -8.35 3.28 -9.71
C SER A 174 -9.65 3.96 -9.30
N LEU A 175 -10.76 3.22 -9.23
CA LEU A 175 -12.07 3.75 -8.81
C LEU A 175 -12.03 4.37 -7.42
N PHE A 176 -11.26 3.78 -6.49
CA PHE A 176 -11.14 4.24 -5.12
C PHE A 176 -10.64 5.68 -4.99
N HIS A 177 -9.84 6.15 -5.94
CA HIS A 177 -9.29 7.52 -5.93
C HIS A 177 -10.31 8.61 -6.24
N TYR A 178 -11.52 8.24 -6.68
CA TYR A 178 -12.61 9.17 -6.95
C TYR A 178 -13.65 9.20 -5.83
N LEU A 179 -13.40 8.49 -4.73
CA LEU A 179 -14.32 8.38 -3.59
C LEU A 179 -13.95 9.34 -2.46
N GLY A 180 -14.98 9.81 -1.74
CA GLY A 180 -14.83 10.62 -0.53
C GLY A 180 -14.62 12.12 -0.79
N PRO A 181 -14.55 12.94 0.27
CA PRO A 181 -14.52 14.40 0.16
C PRO A 181 -13.28 14.96 -0.54
N PHE A 182 -12.17 14.20 -0.54
CA PHE A 182 -10.90 14.57 -1.15
C PHE A 182 -10.58 13.73 -2.40
N GLY A 183 -11.58 13.06 -2.99
CA GLY A 183 -11.41 12.29 -4.22
C GLY A 183 -11.10 13.18 -5.42
N ASP A 184 -10.35 12.62 -6.38
CA ASP A 184 -10.02 13.30 -7.62
C ASP A 184 -11.28 13.54 -8.48
N VAL A 185 -11.19 14.51 -9.40
CA VAL A 185 -12.19 14.63 -10.48
C VAL A 185 -11.96 13.50 -11.48
N PHE A 186 -13.01 12.72 -11.73
CA PHE A 186 -12.93 11.61 -12.68
C PHE A 186 -12.58 12.09 -14.09
N THR A 187 -11.51 11.53 -14.65
CA THR A 187 -11.17 11.66 -16.07
C THR A 187 -10.72 10.30 -16.60
N TYR A 188 -11.08 9.97 -17.84
CA TYR A 188 -10.64 8.72 -18.47
C TYR A 188 -9.11 8.54 -18.43
N LYS A 189 -8.37 9.63 -18.61
CA LYS A 189 -6.90 9.62 -18.53
C LYS A 189 -6.43 9.22 -17.14
N SER A 190 -6.86 9.93 -16.08
CA SER A 190 -6.46 9.58 -14.70
C SER A 190 -6.85 8.14 -14.34
N PHE A 191 -8.02 7.68 -14.80
CA PHE A 191 -8.52 6.34 -14.50
C PHE A 191 -7.64 5.26 -15.11
N ILE A 192 -7.27 5.42 -16.39
CA ILE A 192 -6.40 4.48 -17.09
C ILE A 192 -5.00 4.47 -16.45
N LEU A 193 -4.45 5.64 -16.11
CA LEU A 193 -3.14 5.74 -15.46
C LEU A 193 -3.10 5.03 -14.11
N ARG A 194 -4.08 5.31 -13.24
CA ARG A 194 -4.21 4.65 -11.94
C ARG A 194 -4.45 3.15 -12.09
N THR A 195 -5.16 2.72 -13.14
CA THR A 195 -5.32 1.29 -13.45
C THR A 195 -3.99 0.65 -13.86
N ILE A 196 -3.18 1.31 -14.70
CA ILE A 196 -1.85 0.82 -15.09
C ILE A 196 -0.93 0.71 -13.87
N ALA A 197 -0.93 1.73 -12.99
CA ALA A 197 -0.24 1.69 -11.70
C ALA A 197 -0.70 0.51 -10.83
N GLY A 198 -2.02 0.31 -10.76
CA GLY A 198 -2.66 -0.82 -10.09
C GLY A 198 -2.14 -2.17 -10.60
N ILE A 199 -2.09 -2.34 -11.93
CA ILE A 199 -1.60 -3.57 -12.60
C ILE A 199 -0.12 -3.79 -12.29
N PHE A 200 0.72 -2.75 -12.40
CA PHE A 200 2.15 -2.84 -12.13
C PHE A 200 2.41 -3.31 -10.70
N LEU A 201 1.84 -2.63 -9.72
CA LEU A 201 2.00 -2.96 -8.30
C LEU A 201 1.37 -4.31 -7.95
N GLY A 202 0.24 -4.67 -8.58
CA GLY A 202 -0.39 -5.99 -8.46
C GLY A 202 0.51 -7.12 -8.98
N ALA A 203 1.14 -6.94 -10.14
CA ALA A 203 2.12 -7.87 -10.67
C ALA A 203 3.35 -7.96 -9.76
N LEU A 204 3.88 -6.81 -9.31
CA LEU A 204 5.01 -6.75 -8.39
C LEU A 204 4.73 -7.51 -7.09
N TYR A 205 3.52 -7.36 -6.54
CA TYR A 205 3.07 -8.13 -5.36
C TYR A 205 3.10 -9.65 -5.62
N ILE A 206 2.54 -10.11 -6.74
CA ILE A 206 2.53 -11.54 -7.07
C ILE A 206 3.95 -12.10 -7.25
N PHE A 207 4.85 -11.36 -7.90
CA PHE A 207 6.19 -11.86 -8.25
C PHE A 207 7.25 -11.64 -7.16
N ARG A 208 7.14 -10.57 -6.37
CA ARG A 208 8.18 -10.14 -5.42
C ARG A 208 7.70 -10.13 -3.97
N GLY A 209 6.42 -9.90 -3.73
CA GLY A 209 5.81 -9.96 -2.41
C GLY A 209 5.51 -8.59 -1.80
N PHE A 210 4.73 -8.61 -0.72
CA PHE A 210 4.12 -7.43 -0.12
C PHE A 210 5.11 -6.33 0.27
N GLY A 211 6.19 -6.66 0.99
CA GLY A 211 7.14 -5.66 1.47
C GLY A 211 7.83 -4.86 0.36
N ILE A 212 8.18 -5.50 -0.76
CA ILE A 212 8.76 -4.83 -1.92
C ILE A 212 7.74 -3.89 -2.55
N THR A 213 6.50 -4.36 -2.74
CA THR A 213 5.44 -3.53 -3.33
C THR A 213 5.14 -2.29 -2.50
N VAL A 214 5.05 -2.43 -1.17
CA VAL A 214 4.83 -1.30 -0.24
C VAL A 214 5.93 -0.26 -0.40
N TYR A 215 7.21 -0.66 -0.29
CA TYR A 215 8.30 0.30 -0.40
C TYR A 215 8.44 0.91 -1.80
N THR A 216 8.19 0.13 -2.86
CA THR A 216 8.17 0.67 -4.23
C THR A 216 7.08 1.73 -4.40
N HIS A 217 5.89 1.53 -3.83
CA HIS A 217 4.82 2.52 -3.86
C HIS A 217 5.19 3.77 -3.04
N ILE A 218 5.67 3.60 -1.80
CA ILE A 218 6.13 4.73 -0.96
C ILE A 218 7.20 5.56 -1.70
N PHE A 219 8.21 4.89 -2.26
CA PHE A 219 9.29 5.58 -2.97
C PHE A 219 8.83 6.25 -4.24
N TYR A 220 7.88 5.65 -4.96
CA TYR A 220 7.29 6.29 -6.14
C TYR A 220 6.58 7.58 -5.75
N ASP A 221 5.69 7.55 -4.76
CA ASP A 221 4.96 8.73 -4.32
C ASP A 221 5.90 9.82 -3.80
N MET A 222 6.87 9.46 -2.95
CA MET A 222 7.88 10.40 -2.46
C MET A 222 8.70 11.01 -3.60
N ALA A 223 9.07 10.23 -4.60
CA ALA A 223 9.81 10.74 -5.76
C ALA A 223 8.96 11.71 -6.57
N ILE A 224 7.69 11.39 -6.85
CA ILE A 224 6.79 12.28 -7.58
C ILE A 224 6.54 13.59 -6.81
N ILE A 225 6.38 13.53 -5.48
CA ILE A 225 6.24 14.72 -4.63
C ILE A 225 7.51 15.58 -4.65
N SER A 226 8.69 14.95 -4.73
CA SER A 226 9.99 15.63 -4.61
C SER A 226 10.52 16.18 -5.94
N ILE A 227 10.03 15.74 -7.09
CA ILE A 227 10.49 16.22 -8.40
C ILE A 227 9.97 17.65 -8.60
N PRO A 228 10.85 18.67 -8.62
CA PRO A 228 10.42 20.03 -8.86
C PRO A 228 9.91 20.19 -10.29
N VAL A 229 8.84 20.96 -10.44
CA VAL A 229 8.33 21.40 -11.73
C VAL A 229 9.39 22.30 -12.38
N MET A 230 10.00 21.84 -13.48
CA MET A 230 10.71 22.73 -14.42
C MET A 230 9.76 23.16 -15.54
#